data_AF-A0A1M5A1U3-F1
#
_entry.id   AF-A0A1M5A1U3-F1
#
_cell.length_a   1.000
_cell.length_b   1.000
_cell.length_c   1.000
_cell.angle_alpha   90.00
_cell.angle_beta   90.00
_cell.angle_gamma   90.00
#
_symmetry.space_group_name_H-M   'P 1'
#
loop_
_entity.id
_entity.type
_entity.pdbx_description
1 polymer ?
#
loop_
_entity_poly.entity_id
_entity_poly.type
_entity_poly.pdbx_seq_one_letter_code
_entity_poly.pdbx_strand_id
1 'polypeptide(L)'
;MAEVCPDALFINYTNPLAILTGALIRFGVKTVGLCHSVQQCIPGLLTPLGMSTENVQWKIAGINHQWWLLEITRDGKDLYPEIKEKAFNRPTPHDDMVRYEIMKQFGYYVTESSEHSSEYVPWFIKSTHPELIEKFNIPLDEYPRRCVNQIQQWEDSPYK
;
A
#
# COMPACT_ATOMS: atom_id res chain seq x y z
N MET A 1 4.82 -17.59 -24.80
CA MET A 1 4.45 -16.29 -25.40
C MET A 1 5.28 -15.98 -26.63
N ALA A 2 6.61 -15.88 -26.53
CA ALA A 2 7.47 -15.56 -27.67
C ALA A 2 7.20 -16.44 -28.92
N GLU A 3 6.93 -17.73 -28.72
CA GLU A 3 6.68 -18.67 -29.83
C GLU A 3 5.25 -18.62 -30.40
N VAL A 4 4.25 -18.24 -29.60
CA VAL A 4 2.82 -18.47 -29.92
C VAL A 4 1.98 -17.20 -29.98
N CYS A 5 2.43 -16.11 -29.34
CA CYS A 5 1.72 -14.83 -29.27
C CYS A 5 2.69 -13.67 -28.97
N PRO A 6 3.71 -13.43 -29.81
CA PRO A 6 4.78 -12.46 -29.53
C PRO A 6 4.30 -11.01 -29.33
N ASP A 7 3.18 -10.62 -29.95
CA ASP A 7 2.65 -9.24 -29.90
C ASP A 7 1.64 -8.98 -28.77
N ALA A 8 1.23 -10.04 -28.06
CA ALA A 8 0.26 -9.93 -26.98
C ALA A 8 0.84 -9.16 -25.79
N LEU A 9 0.04 -8.29 -25.18
CA LEU A 9 0.40 -7.62 -23.93
C LEU A 9 0.21 -8.61 -22.77
N PHE A 10 1.29 -8.97 -22.10
CA PHE A 10 1.23 -9.75 -20.86
C PHE A 10 0.86 -8.83 -19.70
N ILE A 11 -0.19 -9.16 -18.97
CA ILE A 11 -0.62 -8.42 -17.79
C ILE A 11 -0.26 -9.27 -16.57
N ASN A 12 0.75 -8.82 -15.82
CA ASN A 12 1.21 -9.51 -14.63
C ASN A 12 0.48 -8.98 -13.38
N TYR A 13 -0.13 -9.87 -12.60
CA TYR A 13 -0.66 -9.57 -11.26
C TYR A 13 0.09 -10.35 -10.16
N THR A 14 1.05 -11.20 -10.54
CA THR A 14 1.73 -12.12 -9.63
C THR A 14 2.86 -11.40 -8.88
N ASN A 15 2.93 -11.64 -7.56
CA ASN A 15 4.04 -11.20 -6.73
C ASN A 15 5.22 -12.18 -6.77
N PRO A 16 6.49 -11.72 -6.64
CA PRO A 16 6.92 -10.33 -6.46
C PRO A 16 6.88 -9.53 -7.78
N LEU A 17 5.94 -8.58 -7.88
CA LEU A 17 5.53 -8.00 -9.16
C LEU A 17 6.67 -7.26 -9.87
N ALA A 18 7.44 -6.46 -9.12
CA ALA A 18 8.54 -5.68 -9.70
C ALA A 18 9.60 -6.58 -10.34
N ILE A 19 10.02 -7.64 -9.65
CA ILE A 19 11.09 -8.52 -10.11
C ILE A 19 10.61 -9.37 -11.29
N LEU A 20 9.41 -9.96 -11.19
CA LEU A 20 8.84 -10.79 -12.27
C LEU A 20 8.59 -9.97 -13.53
N THR A 21 7.98 -8.79 -13.39
CA THR A 21 7.73 -7.89 -14.53
C THR A 21 9.05 -7.40 -15.13
N GLY A 22 10.02 -7.04 -14.29
CA GLY A 22 11.36 -6.65 -14.74
C GLY A 22 12.10 -7.76 -15.50
N ALA A 23 11.97 -9.02 -15.06
CA ALA A 23 12.53 -10.16 -15.77
C ALA A 23 11.89 -10.33 -17.15
N LEU A 24 10.56 -10.29 -17.25
CA LEU A 24 9.83 -10.39 -18.51
C LEU A 24 10.24 -9.28 -19.50
N ILE A 25 10.38 -8.03 -19.03
CA ILE A 25 10.89 -6.91 -19.84
C ILE A 25 12.30 -7.22 -20.38
N ARG A 26 13.20 -7.73 -19.53
CA ARG A 26 14.58 -8.09 -19.94
C ARG A 26 14.62 -9.18 -21.01
N PHE A 27 13.64 -10.08 -21.03
CA PHE A 27 13.49 -11.12 -22.06
C PHE A 27 12.70 -10.65 -23.29
N GLY A 28 12.40 -9.36 -23.41
CA GLY A 28 11.72 -8.78 -24.57
C GLY A 28 10.22 -9.04 -24.62
N VAL A 29 9.61 -9.48 -23.52
CA VAL A 29 8.15 -9.67 -23.45
C VAL A 29 7.47 -8.31 -23.30
N LYS A 30 6.48 -8.03 -24.15
CA LYS A 30 5.59 -6.86 -24.01
C LYS A 30 4.71 -7.05 -22.78
N THR A 31 5.03 -6.38 -21.68
CA THR A 31 4.39 -6.63 -20.37
C THR A 31 4.08 -5.36 -19.60
N VAL A 32 3.04 -5.43 -18.76
CA VAL A 32 2.73 -4.45 -17.71
C VAL A 32 2.41 -5.19 -16.41
N GLY A 33 2.94 -4.68 -15.30
CA GLY A 33 2.57 -5.16 -13.96
C GLY A 33 1.48 -4.30 -13.37
N LEU A 34 0.42 -4.91 -12.83
CA LEU A 34 -0.70 -4.22 -12.21
C LEU A 34 -0.81 -4.57 -10.72
N CYS A 35 -1.13 -3.55 -9.92
CA CYS A 35 -1.35 -3.66 -8.48
C CYS A 35 -2.47 -2.70 -8.06
N HIS A 36 -3.27 -3.09 -7.09
CA HIS A 36 -4.45 -2.35 -6.65
C HIS A 36 -4.14 -1.31 -5.56
N SER A 37 -2.99 -1.36 -4.89
CA SER A 37 -2.71 -0.48 -3.74
C SER A 37 -2.71 1.01 -4.09
N VAL A 38 -2.28 1.37 -5.30
CA VAL A 38 -2.32 2.76 -5.80
C VAL A 38 -3.75 3.29 -5.91
N GLN A 39 -4.70 2.44 -6.32
CA GLN A 39 -6.12 2.80 -6.44
C GLN A 39 -6.76 3.03 -5.06
N GLN A 40 -6.31 2.27 -4.06
CA GLN A 40 -6.83 2.36 -2.70
C GLN A 40 -6.16 3.45 -1.84
N CYS A 41 -5.07 4.06 -2.33
CA CYS A 41 -4.31 5.05 -1.57
C CYS A 41 -5.17 6.25 -1.13
N ILE A 42 -5.90 6.87 -2.05
CA ILE A 42 -6.70 8.07 -1.77
C ILE A 42 -7.89 7.79 -0.84
N PRO A 43 -8.77 6.81 -1.13
CA PRO A 43 -9.86 6.51 -0.19
C PRO A 43 -9.35 6.03 1.16
N GLY A 44 -8.26 5.24 1.19
CA GLY A 44 -7.64 4.78 2.43
C GLY A 44 -7.02 5.90 3.28
N LEU A 45 -6.53 6.97 2.66
CA LEU A 45 -5.98 8.13 3.37
C LEU A 45 -7.05 9.14 3.79
N LEU A 46 -7.95 9.53 2.88
CA LEU A 46 -8.86 10.65 3.09
C LEU A 46 -10.08 10.29 3.93
N THR A 47 -10.67 9.10 3.71
CA THR A 47 -11.90 8.69 4.40
C THR A 47 -11.72 8.64 5.92
N PRO A 48 -10.65 8.03 6.47
CA PRO A 48 -10.45 8.01 7.92
C PRO A 48 -10.16 9.39 8.54
N LEU A 49 -9.77 10.37 7.71
CA LEU A 49 -9.56 11.77 8.12
C LEU A 49 -10.82 12.63 7.99
N GLY A 50 -11.96 12.01 7.60
CA GLY A 50 -13.21 12.73 7.35
C GLY A 50 -13.15 13.66 6.14
N MET A 51 -12.25 13.39 5.19
CA MET A 51 -12.08 14.18 3.97
C MET A 51 -12.76 13.48 2.79
N SER A 52 -13.43 14.26 1.93
CA SER A 52 -14.03 13.73 0.69
C SER A 52 -12.94 13.16 -0.23
N THR A 53 -13.28 12.16 -1.04
CA THR A 53 -12.43 11.63 -2.11
C THR A 53 -12.80 12.17 -3.49
N GLU A 54 -13.86 12.97 -3.58
CA GLU A 54 -14.37 13.52 -4.84
C GLU A 54 -13.47 14.64 -5.39
N ASN A 55 -13.37 14.68 -6.73
CA ASN A 55 -12.60 15.68 -7.48
C ASN A 55 -11.16 15.87 -7.01
N VAL A 56 -10.56 14.82 -6.44
CA VAL A 56 -9.16 14.81 -6.05
C VAL A 56 -8.32 14.40 -7.27
N GLN A 57 -7.24 15.12 -7.52
CA GLN A 57 -6.21 14.77 -8.49
C GLN A 57 -4.94 14.42 -7.74
N TRP A 58 -4.25 13.37 -8.15
CA TRP A 58 -3.06 12.91 -7.43
C TRP A 58 -1.99 12.36 -8.37
N LYS A 59 -0.77 12.34 -7.85
CA LYS A 59 0.40 11.76 -8.52
C LYS A 59 1.11 10.83 -7.55
N ILE A 60 1.25 9.57 -7.95
CA ILE A 60 1.90 8.52 -7.16
C ILE A 60 3.06 7.96 -8.00
N ALA A 61 4.23 7.78 -7.38
CA ALA A 61 5.39 7.20 -8.04
C ALA A 61 6.25 6.38 -7.08
N GLY A 62 7.00 5.41 -7.62
CA GLY A 62 7.82 4.48 -6.85
C GLY A 62 7.88 3.11 -7.51
N ILE A 63 8.28 2.11 -6.73
CA ILE A 63 8.29 0.69 -7.16
C ILE A 63 7.12 -0.05 -6.55
N ASN A 64 6.85 -1.28 -7.03
CA ASN A 64 5.77 -2.10 -6.47
C ASN A 64 5.90 -2.24 -4.95
N HIS A 65 4.78 -2.01 -4.26
CA HIS A 65 4.63 -1.99 -2.80
C HIS A 65 5.45 -0.91 -2.08
N GLN A 66 6.09 0.02 -2.79
CA GLN A 66 6.86 1.13 -2.21
C GLN A 66 6.65 2.41 -3.03
N TRP A 67 5.39 2.78 -3.21
CA TRP A 67 5.02 4.04 -3.85
C TRP A 67 4.77 5.15 -2.84
N TRP A 68 4.97 6.37 -3.31
CA TRP A 68 4.77 7.61 -2.58
C TRP A 68 3.71 8.43 -3.29
N LEU A 69 2.74 8.92 -2.53
CA LEU A 69 1.86 10.00 -2.95
C LEU A 69 2.69 11.28 -2.96
N LEU A 70 2.96 11.83 -4.15
CA LEU A 70 3.83 12.99 -4.33
C LEU A 70 3.04 14.29 -4.40
N GLU A 71 1.86 14.23 -5.03
CA GLU A 71 0.99 15.39 -5.21
C GLU A 71 -0.44 14.93 -4.93
N ILE A 72 -1.21 15.75 -4.21
CA ILE A 72 -2.63 15.55 -3.99
C ILE A 72 -3.33 16.90 -3.94
N THR A 73 -4.24 17.13 -4.88
CA THR A 73 -4.90 18.43 -5.03
C THR A 73 -6.41 18.27 -5.20
N ARG A 74 -7.16 19.31 -4.83
CA ARG A 74 -8.56 19.49 -5.19
C ARG A 74 -8.74 20.91 -5.71
N ASP A 75 -9.32 21.04 -6.90
CA ASP A 75 -9.53 22.34 -7.56
C ASP A 75 -8.25 23.20 -7.61
N GLY A 76 -7.10 22.55 -7.87
CA GLY A 76 -5.78 23.19 -7.92
C GLY A 76 -5.15 23.53 -6.56
N LYS A 77 -5.80 23.23 -5.42
CA LYS A 77 -5.27 23.44 -4.07
C LYS A 77 -4.62 22.18 -3.53
N ASP A 78 -3.41 22.31 -3.00
CA ASP A 78 -2.70 21.21 -2.32
C ASP A 78 -3.40 20.81 -1.03
N LEU A 79 -3.70 19.52 -0.89
CA LEU A 79 -4.37 18.95 0.28
C LEU A 79 -3.38 18.48 1.36
N TYR A 80 -2.08 18.37 1.07
CA TYR A 80 -1.12 17.83 2.02
C TYR A 80 -1.08 18.56 3.37
N PRO A 81 -1.15 19.90 3.45
CA PRO A 81 -1.17 20.61 4.73
C PRO A 81 -2.33 20.15 5.64
N GLU A 82 -3.54 20.09 5.10
CA GLU A 82 -4.74 19.65 5.83
C GLU A 82 -4.66 18.16 6.19
N ILE A 83 -4.17 17.33 5.27
CA ILE A 83 -3.98 15.89 5.51
C ILE A 83 -3.02 15.66 6.67
N LYS A 84 -1.87 16.34 6.69
CA LYS A 84 -0.86 16.20 7.74
C LYS A 84 -1.40 16.68 9.09
N GLU A 85 -2.09 17.81 9.11
CA GLU A 85 -2.74 18.32 10.32
C GLU A 85 -3.72 17.29 10.90
N LYS A 86 -4.63 16.76 10.07
CA LYS A 86 -5.63 15.77 10.52
C LYS A 86 -4.98 14.45 10.91
N ALA A 87 -4.02 13.96 10.12
CA ALA A 87 -3.33 12.70 10.38
C ALA A 87 -2.55 12.71 11.69
N PHE A 88 -1.82 13.80 11.98
CA PHE A 88 -0.99 13.89 13.18
C PHE A 88 -1.79 14.20 14.45
N ASN A 89 -3.04 14.66 14.31
CA ASN A 89 -3.97 14.86 15.43
C ASN A 89 -5.02 13.73 15.54
N ARG A 90 -4.96 12.70 14.69
CA ARG A 90 -5.90 11.59 14.71
C ARG A 90 -5.75 10.80 16.03
N PRO A 91 -6.84 10.51 16.76
CA PRO A 91 -6.76 9.70 17.97
C PRO A 91 -6.18 8.30 17.70
N THR A 92 -5.28 7.86 18.58
CA THR A 92 -4.58 6.57 18.50
C THR A 92 -5.18 5.56 19.49
N PRO A 93 -5.07 4.24 19.24
CA PRO A 93 -4.43 3.61 18.08
C PRO A 93 -5.33 3.56 16.83
N HIS A 94 -4.70 3.40 15.66
CA HIS A 94 -5.35 3.14 14.39
C HIS A 94 -4.39 2.38 13.44
N ASP A 95 -4.85 1.96 12.27
CA ASP A 95 -4.04 1.10 11.38
C ASP A 95 -3.03 1.86 10.52
N ASP A 96 -3.05 3.20 10.54
CA ASP A 96 -2.15 4.08 9.77
C ASP A 96 -0.86 4.51 10.49
N MET A 97 -0.59 4.00 11.70
CA MET A 97 0.46 4.55 12.58
C MET A 97 1.86 4.55 11.93
N VAL A 98 2.25 3.46 11.27
CA VAL A 98 3.54 3.36 10.58
C VAL A 98 3.59 4.28 9.36
N ARG A 99 2.53 4.29 8.54
CA ARG A 99 2.45 5.17 7.36
C ARG A 99 2.53 6.65 7.74
N TYR A 100 1.87 7.06 8.81
CA TYR A 100 1.91 8.44 9.31
C TYR A 100 3.28 8.78 9.91
N GLU A 101 3.94 7.85 10.59
CA GLU A 101 5.31 8.08 11.05
C GLU A 101 6.28 8.25 9.87
N ILE A 102 6.19 7.41 8.83
CA ILE A 102 6.96 7.59 7.59
C ILE A 102 6.65 8.94 6.95
N MET A 103 5.38 9.33 6.84
CA MET A 103 4.98 10.63 6.31
C MET A 103 5.53 11.80 7.13
N LYS A 104 5.61 11.65 8.46
CA LYS A 104 6.19 12.65 9.35
C LYS A 104 7.69 12.84 9.10
N GLN A 105 8.42 11.77 8.83
CA GLN A 105 9.88 11.82 8.59
C GLN A 105 10.23 12.28 7.17
N PHE A 106 9.50 11.80 6.16
CA PHE A 106 9.84 12.00 4.75
C PHE A 106 8.96 13.03 4.03
N GLY A 107 7.87 13.45 4.66
CA GLY A 107 6.95 14.46 4.12
C GLY A 107 5.87 13.94 3.17
N TYR A 108 5.91 12.66 2.77
CA TYR A 108 4.99 12.08 1.80
C TYR A 108 4.36 10.78 2.34
N TYR A 109 3.12 10.52 1.94
CA TYR A 109 2.39 9.33 2.37
C TYR A 109 2.76 8.14 1.49
N VAL A 110 2.99 6.98 2.10
CA VAL A 110 3.28 5.73 1.38
C VAL A 110 2.00 4.94 1.14
N THR A 111 1.91 4.29 -0.02
CA THR A 111 0.70 3.54 -0.39
C THR A 111 0.56 2.21 0.35
N GLU A 112 1.70 1.60 0.71
CA GLU A 112 1.74 0.27 1.32
C GLU A 112 1.27 0.31 2.77
N SER A 113 0.52 -0.70 3.21
CA SER A 113 -0.10 -0.75 4.54
C SER A 113 0.95 -0.57 5.66
N SER A 114 0.51 -0.12 6.84
CA SER A 114 1.41 0.00 8.00
C SER A 114 2.04 -1.33 8.39
N GLU A 115 1.27 -2.40 8.32
CA GLU A 115 1.70 -3.78 8.54
C GLU A 115 2.89 -4.12 7.64
N HIS A 116 2.70 -4.11 6.32
CA HIS A 116 3.77 -4.49 5.39
C HIS A 116 4.92 -3.49 5.38
N SER A 117 4.63 -2.19 5.45
CA SER A 117 5.67 -1.14 5.52
C SER A 117 6.61 -1.34 6.70
N SER A 118 6.11 -1.86 7.83
CA SER A 118 6.94 -2.13 9.00
C SER A 118 7.97 -3.26 8.80
N GLU A 119 7.76 -4.13 7.82
CA GLU A 119 8.65 -5.24 7.46
C GLU A 119 9.77 -4.78 6.51
N TYR A 120 9.52 -3.75 5.69
CA TYR A 120 10.49 -3.25 4.70
C TYR A 120 11.63 -2.43 5.31
N VAL A 121 11.45 -1.91 6.52
CA VAL A 121 12.43 -1.01 7.16
C VAL A 121 12.72 -1.42 8.61
N PRO A 122 13.98 -1.29 9.08
CA PRO A 122 14.40 -1.84 10.37
C PRO A 122 14.00 -0.98 11.59
N TRP A 123 13.11 0.01 11.40
CA TRP A 123 12.79 1.02 12.42
C TRP A 123 11.63 0.63 13.33
N PHE A 124 10.74 -0.26 12.87
CA PHE A 124 9.46 -0.53 13.53
C PHE A 124 9.43 -1.88 14.26
N ILE A 125 9.98 -2.92 13.65
CA ILE A 125 10.05 -4.26 14.25
C ILE A 125 11.49 -4.53 14.70
N LYS A 126 11.74 -4.50 16.01
CA LYS A 126 13.08 -4.66 16.59
C LYS A 126 13.02 -5.52 17.84
N SER A 127 13.86 -6.56 17.91
CA SER A 127 13.97 -7.43 19.09
C SER A 127 14.41 -6.68 20.36
N THR A 128 15.23 -5.63 20.20
CA THR A 128 15.72 -4.81 21.32
C THR A 128 14.72 -3.74 21.77
N HIS A 129 13.65 -3.50 21.00
CA HIS A 129 12.65 -2.47 21.27
C HIS A 129 11.24 -3.03 20.95
N PRO A 130 10.79 -4.08 21.66
CA PRO A 130 9.51 -4.74 21.39
C PRO A 130 8.30 -3.81 21.64
N GLU A 131 8.46 -2.77 22.46
CA GLU A 131 7.42 -1.77 22.74
C GLU A 131 6.98 -0.98 21.49
N LEU A 132 7.81 -0.97 20.43
CA LEU A 132 7.46 -0.31 19.17
C LEU A 132 6.29 -1.00 18.47
N ILE A 133 6.10 -2.30 18.69
CA ILE A 133 4.97 -3.06 18.12
C ILE A 133 3.65 -2.50 18.65
N GLU A 134 3.55 -2.31 19.97
CA GLU A 134 2.37 -1.75 20.62
C GLU A 134 2.20 -0.26 20.26
N LYS A 135 3.29 0.52 20.32
CA LYS A 135 3.28 1.95 20.01
C LYS A 135 2.73 2.25 18.62
N PHE A 136 3.09 1.45 17.63
CA PHE A 136 2.68 1.63 16.24
C PHE A 136 1.53 0.70 15.82
N ASN A 137 0.89 0.01 16.77
CA ASN A 137 -0.24 -0.89 16.51
C ASN A 137 0.05 -1.87 15.35
N ILE A 138 1.21 -2.52 15.39
CA ILE A 138 1.67 -3.39 14.29
C ILE A 138 1.08 -4.80 14.47
N PRO A 139 0.24 -5.30 13.55
CA PRO A 139 -0.33 -6.63 13.67
C PRO A 139 0.70 -7.68 13.22
N LEU A 140 1.40 -8.32 14.17
CA LEU A 140 2.24 -9.47 13.87
C LEU A 140 1.41 -10.70 13.48
N ASP A 141 1.91 -11.57 12.62
CA ASP A 141 1.20 -12.79 12.17
C ASP A 141 -0.16 -12.52 11.51
N GLU A 142 -0.28 -11.37 10.85
CA GLU A 142 -1.50 -10.97 10.16
C GLU A 142 -1.81 -11.90 8.99
N TYR A 143 -0.80 -12.24 8.17
CA TYR A 143 -0.97 -13.14 7.03
C TYR A 143 -1.52 -14.53 7.43
N PRO A 144 -0.95 -15.25 8.43
CA PRO A 144 -1.55 -16.47 8.96
C PRO A 144 -3.01 -16.28 9.41
N ARG A 145 -3.34 -15.19 10.10
CA ARG A 145 -4.71 -14.88 10.53
C ARG A 145 -5.65 -14.67 9.34
N ARG A 146 -5.22 -13.95 8.30
CA ARG A 146 -5.98 -13.83 7.05
C ARG A 146 -6.23 -15.18 6.40
N CYS A 147 -5.23 -16.06 6.34
CA CYS A 147 -5.39 -17.40 5.78
C CYS A 147 -6.46 -18.21 6.51
N VAL A 148 -6.44 -18.21 7.86
CA VAL A 148 -7.46 -18.90 8.66
C VAL A 148 -8.86 -18.34 8.36
N ASN A 149 -9.00 -17.01 8.33
CA ASN A 149 -10.28 -16.36 8.04
C ASN A 149 -10.77 -16.67 6.61
N GLN A 150 -9.90 -16.67 5.62
CA GLN A 150 -10.24 -16.96 4.22
C GLN A 150 -10.63 -18.42 4.03
N ILE A 151 -9.95 -19.35 4.70
CA ILE A 151 -10.33 -20.76 4.70
C ILE A 151 -11.73 -20.90 5.29
N GLN A 152 -11.98 -20.36 6.48
CA GLN A 152 -13.30 -20.42 7.11
C GLN A 152 -14.40 -19.83 6.20
N GLN A 153 -14.16 -18.65 5.62
CA GLN A 153 -15.10 -18.04 4.66
C GLN A 153 -15.35 -18.91 3.43
N TRP A 154 -14.35 -19.62 2.94
CA TRP A 154 -14.51 -20.60 1.87
C TRP A 154 -15.31 -21.82 2.30
N GLU A 155 -15.11 -22.29 3.53
CA GLU A 155 -15.88 -23.42 4.08
C GLU A 155 -17.37 -23.08 4.27
N ASP A 156 -17.66 -21.83 4.65
CA ASP A 156 -19.02 -21.31 4.83
C ASP A 156 -19.66 -20.81 3.53
N SER A 157 -18.90 -20.79 2.42
CA SER A 157 -19.34 -20.27 1.13
C SER A 157 -20.42 -21.17 0.53
N PRO A 158 -21.50 -20.59 -0.04
CA PRO A 158 -22.54 -21.36 -0.73
C PRO A 158 -22.07 -21.99 -2.05
N TYR A 159 -20.81 -21.76 -2.44
CA TYR A 159 -20.19 -22.28 -3.67
C TYR A 159 -19.24 -23.46 -3.42
N LYS A 160 -19.16 -23.99 -2.20
CA LYS A 160 -18.45 -25.22 -1.85
C LYS A 160 -19.37 -26.43 -1.96
#